data_AF-X1T7A2-F1
#
_entry.id   AF-X1T7A2-F1
#
_cell.length_a   1.000
_cell.length_b   1.000
_cell.length_c   1.000
_cell.angle_alpha   90.00
_cell.angle_beta   90.00
_cell.angle_gamma   90.00
#
_symmetry.space_group_name_H-M   'P 1'
#
loop_
_entity.id
_entity.type
_entity.pdbx_description
1 polymer ?
#
loop_
_entity_poly.entity_id
_entity_poly.type
_entity_poly.pdbx_seq_one_letter_code
_entity_poly.pdbx_strand_id
1 'polypeptide(L)'
;MMAAAAAAMVISYVFYFISQFLVLFLSRVREYYADRFSGENTNNPKSLSTALVKIAYGMVKSQSAYATQMNDKKTDKRVRTTYYRRNGFVNATRSLNIFDIKAANSLVMTAYAQTAEVTAEAVVKAAAWDLESPWAGFIELQSTHPLAAKRLLALDDLAVELKKPKTFPTLGTDQIKESL
;
A
#
# COMPACT_ATOMS: atom_id res chain seq x y z
N MET A 1 19.65 -7.99 -44.14
CA MET A 1 20.22 -7.94 -42.77
C MET A 1 19.45 -7.03 -41.83
N MET A 2 19.14 -5.76 -42.18
CA MET A 2 18.46 -4.84 -41.26
C MET A 2 17.06 -5.29 -40.79
N ALA A 3 16.24 -5.88 -41.67
CA ALA A 3 14.90 -6.36 -41.29
C ALA A 3 14.93 -7.51 -40.26
N ALA A 4 15.88 -8.44 -40.40
CA ALA A 4 16.04 -9.55 -39.45
C ALA A 4 16.51 -9.05 -38.07
N ALA A 5 17.40 -8.06 -38.03
CA ALA A 5 17.84 -7.43 -36.78
C ALA A 5 16.69 -6.66 -36.10
N ALA A 6 15.85 -5.96 -36.87
CA ALA A 6 14.67 -5.27 -36.34
C ALA A 6 13.65 -6.26 -35.76
N ALA A 7 13.39 -7.37 -36.45
CA ALA A 7 12.50 -8.42 -35.94
C ALA A 7 13.03 -9.02 -34.63
N ALA A 8 14.33 -9.35 -34.55
CA ALA A 8 14.95 -9.85 -33.33
C ALA A 8 14.84 -8.84 -32.18
N MET A 9 15.07 -7.55 -32.44
CA MET A 9 14.93 -6.48 -31.44
C MET A 9 13.51 -6.41 -30.87
N VAL A 10 12.49 -6.40 -31.74
CA VAL A 10 11.08 -6.34 -31.32
C VAL A 10 10.72 -7.58 -30.50
N ILE A 11 11.12 -8.77 -30.95
CA ILE A 11 10.87 -10.02 -30.23
C ILE A 11 11.52 -9.98 -28.84
N SER A 12 12.79 -9.63 -28.75
CA SER A 12 13.51 -9.51 -27.47
C SER A 12 12.86 -8.48 -26.54
N TYR A 13 12.38 -7.35 -27.07
CA TYR A 13 11.68 -6.34 -26.28
C TYR A 13 10.34 -6.84 -25.73
N VAL A 14 9.58 -7.59 -26.52
CA VAL A 14 8.33 -8.23 -26.07
C VAL A 14 8.61 -9.24 -24.95
N PHE A 15 9.63 -10.09 -25.10
CA PHE A 15 10.03 -11.03 -24.04
C PHE A 15 10.48 -10.30 -22.76
N TYR A 16 11.26 -9.22 -22.88
CA TYR A 16 11.63 -8.38 -21.75
C TYR A 16 10.39 -7.83 -21.02
N PHE A 17 9.43 -7.29 -21.77
CA PHE A 17 8.19 -6.76 -21.22
C PHE A 17 7.38 -7.84 -20.49
N ILE A 18 7.16 -9.00 -21.11
CA ILE A 18 6.44 -10.12 -20.48
C ILE A 18 7.16 -10.58 -19.20
N SER A 19 8.49 -10.72 -19.26
CA SER A 19 9.30 -11.16 -18.12
C SER A 19 9.17 -10.19 -16.94
N GLN A 20 9.13 -8.89 -17.22
CA GLN A 20 8.91 -7.85 -16.20
C GLN A 20 7.57 -8.05 -15.48
N PHE A 21 6.47 -8.25 -16.22
CA PHE A 21 5.15 -8.48 -15.59
C PHE A 21 5.06 -9.81 -14.85
N LEU A 22 5.76 -10.86 -15.32
CA LEU A 22 5.84 -12.14 -14.61
C LEU A 22 6.53 -11.98 -13.26
N VAL A 23 7.66 -11.26 -13.19
CA VAL A 23 8.36 -11.01 -11.92
C VAL A 23 7.49 -10.21 -10.95
N LEU A 24 6.77 -9.20 -11.44
CA LEU A 24 5.83 -8.43 -10.62
C LEU A 24 4.66 -9.29 -10.13
N PHE A 25 4.11 -10.15 -10.99
CA PHE A 25 3.06 -11.09 -10.61
C PHE A 25 3.53 -12.06 -9.52
N LEU A 26 4.70 -12.67 -9.68
CA LEU A 26 5.28 -13.57 -8.67
C LEU A 26 5.53 -12.85 -7.35
N SER A 27 5.93 -11.58 -7.38
CA SER A 27 6.11 -10.76 -6.17
C SER A 27 4.79 -10.61 -5.42
N ARG A 28 3.69 -10.31 -6.12
CA ARG A 28 2.35 -10.18 -5.51
C ARG A 28 1.83 -11.51 -4.96
N VAL A 29 2.00 -12.60 -5.69
CA VAL A 29 1.60 -13.94 -5.24
C VAL A 29 2.34 -14.32 -3.96
N ARG A 30 3.66 -14.08 -3.91
CA ARG A 30 4.48 -14.35 -2.73
C ARG A 30 3.96 -13.62 -1.48
N GLU A 31 3.57 -12.35 -1.60
CA GLU A 31 3.00 -11.57 -0.48
C GLU A 31 1.73 -12.25 0.07
N TYR A 32 0.78 -12.65 -0.79
CA TYR A 32 -0.44 -13.33 -0.35
C TYR A 32 -0.17 -14.65 0.38
N TYR A 33 0.77 -15.45 -0.12
CA TYR A 33 1.16 -16.69 0.55
C TYR A 33 1.84 -16.43 1.89
N ALA A 34 2.71 -15.41 1.99
CA ALA A 34 3.38 -15.06 3.23
C ALA A 34 2.39 -14.54 4.30
N ASP A 35 1.43 -13.70 3.90
CA ASP A 35 0.40 -13.18 4.79
C ASP A 35 -0.52 -14.31 5.29
N ARG A 36 -0.97 -15.17 4.38
CA ARG A 36 -1.82 -16.32 4.72
C ARG A 36 -1.08 -17.30 5.64
N PHE A 37 0.13 -17.70 5.27
CA PHE A 37 0.95 -18.60 6.07
C PHE A 37 1.20 -18.04 7.48
N SER A 38 1.50 -16.74 7.59
CA SER A 38 1.70 -16.08 8.88
C SER A 38 0.41 -16.07 9.72
N GLY A 39 -0.73 -15.77 9.11
CA GLY A 39 -2.03 -15.77 9.78
C GLY A 39 -2.47 -17.16 10.27
N GLU A 40 -2.24 -18.19 9.45
CA GLU A 40 -2.52 -19.59 9.78
C GLU A 40 -1.60 -20.10 10.89
N ASN A 41 -0.29 -19.91 10.74
CA ASN A 41 0.70 -20.43 11.69
C ASN A 41 0.62 -19.76 13.07
N THR A 42 0.33 -18.45 13.11
CA THR A 42 0.11 -17.73 14.38
C THR A 42 -1.30 -17.94 14.93
N ASN A 43 -2.20 -18.51 14.12
CA ASN A 43 -3.63 -18.55 14.36
C ASN A 43 -4.15 -17.16 14.79
N ASN A 44 -3.66 -16.08 14.19
CA ASN A 44 -4.04 -14.72 14.57
C ASN A 44 -3.92 -13.73 13.40
N PRO A 45 -4.79 -13.86 12.39
CA PRO A 45 -4.79 -12.94 11.24
C PRO A 45 -5.05 -11.49 11.65
N LYS A 46 -5.80 -11.27 12.75
CA LYS A 46 -6.11 -9.93 13.28
C LYS A 46 -4.89 -9.13 13.68
N SER A 47 -3.88 -9.78 14.27
CA SER A 47 -2.64 -9.09 14.66
C SER A 47 -1.89 -8.58 13.44
N LEU A 48 -1.84 -9.37 12.38
CA LEU A 48 -1.18 -8.98 11.13
C LEU A 48 -1.93 -7.84 10.43
N SER A 49 -3.26 -7.95 10.28
CA SER A 49 -4.07 -6.90 9.65
C SER A 49 -3.96 -5.56 10.41
N THR A 50 -4.02 -5.60 11.74
CA THR A 50 -3.85 -4.41 12.59
C THR A 50 -2.43 -3.83 12.48
N ALA A 51 -1.41 -4.68 12.38
CA ALA A 51 -0.03 -4.23 12.21
C ALA A 51 0.17 -3.54 10.85
N LEU A 52 -0.39 -4.09 9.76
CA LEU A 52 -0.35 -3.47 8.44
C LEU A 52 -1.00 -2.08 8.46
N VAL A 53 -2.17 -1.94 9.08
CA VAL A 53 -2.84 -0.64 9.23
C VAL A 53 -2.03 0.33 10.08
N LYS A 54 -1.43 -0.12 11.19
CA LYS A 54 -0.56 0.73 12.03
C LYS A 54 0.68 1.20 11.29
N ILE A 55 1.28 0.35 10.45
CA ILE A 55 2.43 0.71 9.61
C ILE A 55 2.00 1.77 8.58
N ALA A 56 0.91 1.53 7.85
CA ALA A 56 0.33 2.47 6.91
C ALA A 56 0.06 3.83 7.57
N TYR A 57 -0.69 3.81 8.69
CA TYR A 57 -0.98 4.98 9.51
C TYR A 57 0.28 5.72 9.98
N GLY A 58 1.28 5.00 10.47
CA GLY A 58 2.55 5.57 10.91
C GLY A 58 3.30 6.28 9.80
N MET A 59 3.32 5.70 8.59
CA MET A 59 3.93 6.33 7.41
C MET A 59 3.15 7.57 6.99
N VAL A 60 1.82 7.48 6.89
CA VAL A 60 0.92 8.59 6.55
C VAL A 60 1.16 9.79 7.47
N LYS A 61 1.13 9.55 8.78
CA LYS A 61 1.35 10.57 9.82
C LYS A 61 2.78 11.13 9.80
N SER A 62 3.77 10.30 9.48
CA SER A 62 5.16 10.76 9.40
C SER A 62 5.38 11.70 8.22
N GLN A 63 4.73 11.42 7.08
CA GLN A 63 4.87 12.19 5.86
C GLN A 63 4.12 13.51 5.91
N SER A 64 2.91 13.51 6.47
CA SER A 64 2.16 14.75 6.68
C SER A 64 2.88 15.68 7.66
N ALA A 65 3.40 15.14 8.76
CA ALA A 65 4.21 15.92 9.70
C ALA A 65 5.47 16.49 9.03
N TYR A 66 6.12 15.71 8.17
CA TYR A 66 7.24 16.19 7.36
C TYR A 66 6.82 17.34 6.44
N ALA A 67 5.72 17.20 5.69
CA ALA A 67 5.24 18.22 4.76
C ALA A 67 4.90 19.54 5.47
N THR A 68 4.20 19.50 6.61
CA THR A 68 3.86 20.70 7.39
C THR A 68 5.10 21.42 7.91
N GLN A 69 6.04 20.68 8.49
CA GLN A 69 7.25 21.23 9.12
C GLN A 69 8.29 21.71 8.11
N MET A 70 8.24 21.26 6.85
CA MET A 70 9.09 21.77 5.79
C MET A 70 8.57 23.07 5.17
N ASN A 71 7.24 23.18 5.06
CA ASN A 71 6.57 24.36 4.49
C ASN A 71 6.57 25.55 5.47
N ASP A 72 6.56 25.29 6.76
CA ASP A 72 6.67 26.35 7.76
C ASP A 72 8.08 26.98 7.78
N LYS A 73 8.12 28.28 7.50
CA LYS A 73 9.36 29.10 7.48
C LYS A 73 9.85 29.43 8.89
N LYS A 74 9.00 29.32 9.92
CA LYS A 74 9.32 29.62 11.32
C LYS A 74 9.84 28.40 12.10
N THR A 75 9.88 27.23 11.48
CA THR A 75 10.30 26.00 12.17
C THR A 75 11.79 26.00 12.50
N ASP A 76 12.11 25.65 13.74
CA ASP A 76 13.48 25.50 14.21
C ASP A 76 14.31 24.54 13.34
N LYS A 77 15.57 24.90 13.09
CA LYS A 77 16.51 24.07 12.31
C LYS A 77 16.68 22.66 12.91
N ARG A 78 16.67 22.55 14.25
CA ARG A 78 16.74 21.26 14.97
C ARG A 78 15.53 20.39 14.65
N VAL A 79 14.34 20.98 14.72
CA VAL A 79 13.07 20.31 14.43
C VAL A 79 13.03 19.83 12.97
N ARG A 80 13.40 20.70 12.01
CA ARG A 80 13.52 20.33 10.59
C ARG A 80 14.46 19.14 10.38
N THR A 81 15.61 19.13 11.05
CA THR A 81 16.61 18.05 10.91
C THR A 81 16.07 16.71 11.42
N THR A 82 15.31 16.73 12.51
CA THR A 82 14.65 15.53 13.05
C THR A 82 13.63 14.95 12.08
N TYR A 83 12.77 15.79 11.49
CA TYR A 83 11.79 15.33 10.50
C TYR A 83 12.45 14.88 9.18
N TYR A 84 13.54 15.52 8.76
CA TYR A 84 14.35 15.05 7.61
C TYR A 84 14.89 13.64 7.84
N ARG A 85 15.53 13.38 8.98
CA ARG A 85 16.07 12.05 9.31
C ARG A 85 14.96 11.01 9.40
N ARG A 86 13.84 11.35 10.03
CA ARG A 86 12.70 10.44 10.17
C ARG A 86 12.06 10.12 8.82
N ASN A 87 11.86 11.11 7.96
CA ASN A 87 11.38 10.87 6.59
C ASN A 87 12.40 10.09 5.74
N GLY A 88 13.71 10.32 5.94
CA GLY A 88 14.76 9.52 5.33
C GLY A 88 14.68 8.04 5.74
N PHE A 89 14.47 7.76 7.02
CA PHE A 89 14.25 6.40 7.52
C PHE A 89 12.98 5.76 6.94
N VAL A 90 11.86 6.48 6.92
CA VAL A 90 10.61 5.99 6.31
C VAL A 90 10.79 5.71 4.82
N ASN A 91 11.49 6.59 4.10
CA ASN A 91 11.84 6.34 2.71
C ASN A 91 12.78 5.15 2.53
N ALA A 92 13.71 4.93 3.45
CA ALA A 92 14.55 3.73 3.45
C ALA A 92 13.73 2.47 3.69
N THR A 93 12.72 2.48 4.56
CA THR A 93 11.83 1.31 4.75
C THR A 93 11.00 0.96 3.50
N ARG A 94 10.91 1.83 2.49
CA ARG A 94 10.32 1.51 1.17
C ARG A 94 11.11 0.42 0.44
N SER A 95 12.44 0.39 0.61
CA SER A 95 13.28 -0.62 -0.05
C SER A 95 13.02 -2.02 0.52
N LEU A 96 12.51 -2.11 1.75
CA LEU A 96 12.11 -3.36 2.38
C LEU A 96 10.81 -3.93 1.79
N ASN A 97 10.14 -3.21 0.87
CA ASN A 97 8.98 -3.72 0.16
C ASN A 97 7.87 -4.20 1.11
N ILE A 98 7.57 -3.48 2.19
CA ILE A 98 6.51 -3.87 3.14
C ILE A 98 5.17 -3.18 2.80
N PHE A 99 5.22 -2.00 2.16
CA PHE A 99 4.04 -1.22 1.76
C PHE A 99 4.36 -0.26 0.60
N ASP A 100 3.36 0.03 -0.25
CA ASP A 100 3.48 1.07 -1.29
C ASP A 100 3.07 2.46 -0.77
N ILE A 101 4.00 3.40 -0.80
CA ILE A 101 3.77 4.79 -0.38
C ILE A 101 2.97 5.58 -1.43
N LYS A 102 2.90 5.17 -2.71
CA LYS A 102 2.02 5.85 -3.67
C LYS A 102 0.55 5.66 -3.32
N ALA A 103 0.19 4.42 -2.95
CA ALA A 103 -1.08 4.14 -2.31
C ALA A 103 -1.17 4.91 -0.98
N ALA A 104 -0.18 4.83 -0.09
CA ALA A 104 -0.22 5.60 1.17
C ALA A 104 -0.41 7.11 0.97
N ASN A 105 0.08 7.73 -0.11
CA ASN A 105 -0.09 9.14 -0.41
C ASN A 105 -1.50 9.51 -0.83
N SER A 106 -2.14 8.71 -1.68
CA SER A 106 -3.57 8.92 -1.98
C SER A 106 -4.39 8.71 -0.71
N LEU A 107 -4.02 7.73 0.13
CA LEU A 107 -4.63 7.49 1.44
C LEU A 107 -4.47 8.66 2.41
N VAL A 108 -3.28 9.25 2.46
CA VAL A 108 -3.00 10.47 3.24
C VAL A 108 -3.92 11.56 2.75
N MET A 109 -3.91 11.85 1.45
CA MET A 109 -4.64 13.00 0.90
C MET A 109 -6.15 12.86 1.08
N THR A 110 -6.73 11.67 0.90
CA THR A 110 -8.16 11.43 1.10
C THR A 110 -8.54 11.39 2.57
N ALA A 111 -7.75 10.76 3.44
CA ALA A 111 -7.99 10.76 4.89
C ALA A 111 -7.85 12.17 5.49
N TYR A 112 -6.86 12.95 5.06
CA TYR A 112 -6.71 14.34 5.47
C TYR A 112 -7.86 15.22 4.97
N ALA A 113 -8.31 15.03 3.73
CA ALA A 113 -9.44 15.77 3.16
C ALA A 113 -10.76 15.44 3.89
N GLN A 114 -10.94 14.20 4.35
CA GLN A 114 -12.19 13.78 4.98
C GLN A 114 -12.31 14.13 6.47
N THR A 115 -11.23 14.06 7.26
CA THR A 115 -11.37 14.16 8.73
C THR A 115 -10.46 15.14 9.46
N ALA A 116 -9.56 15.88 8.80
CA ALA A 116 -8.53 16.75 9.41
C ALA A 116 -7.57 16.06 10.42
N GLU A 117 -8.01 14.98 11.06
CA GLU A 117 -7.25 14.03 11.86
C GLU A 117 -7.04 12.73 11.09
N VAL A 118 -5.80 12.24 11.14
CA VAL A 118 -5.46 10.91 10.64
C VAL A 118 -5.81 9.91 11.72
N THR A 119 -6.84 9.09 11.48
CA THR A 119 -7.18 7.94 12.31
C THR A 119 -6.85 6.64 11.57
N ALA A 120 -6.68 5.53 12.30
CA ALA A 120 -6.44 4.22 11.68
C ALA A 120 -7.61 3.80 10.78
N GLU A 121 -8.84 4.13 11.20
CA GLU A 121 -10.07 3.90 10.43
C GLU A 121 -10.10 4.73 9.14
N ALA A 122 -9.69 5.99 9.19
CA ALA A 122 -9.60 6.83 7.98
C ALA A 122 -8.60 6.24 6.98
N VAL A 123 -7.49 5.64 7.45
CA VAL A 123 -6.52 4.95 6.58
C VAL A 123 -7.12 3.68 5.97
N VAL A 124 -7.89 2.90 6.73
CA VAL A 124 -8.59 1.70 6.23
C VAL A 124 -9.67 2.08 5.21
N LYS A 125 -10.47 3.10 5.51
CA LYS A 125 -11.52 3.60 4.60
C LYS A 125 -10.92 4.17 3.33
N ALA A 126 -9.84 4.91 3.45
CA ALA A 126 -9.11 5.38 2.28
C ALA A 126 -8.59 4.19 1.45
N ALA A 127 -8.13 3.10 2.09
CA ALA A 127 -7.65 1.91 1.38
C ALA A 127 -8.79 1.19 0.67
N ALA A 128 -9.98 1.22 1.26
CA ALA A 128 -11.19 0.71 0.61
C ALA A 128 -11.51 1.42 -0.71
N TRP A 129 -11.14 2.70 -0.88
CA TRP A 129 -11.33 3.41 -2.16
C TRP A 129 -10.54 2.77 -3.31
N ASP A 130 -9.38 2.16 -3.03
CA ASP A 130 -8.60 1.44 -4.02
C ASP A 130 -9.30 0.14 -4.50
N LEU A 131 -10.32 -0.36 -3.80
CA LEU A 131 -11.09 -1.53 -4.24
C LEU A 131 -12.12 -1.18 -5.31
N GLU A 132 -12.68 0.03 -5.25
CA GLU A 132 -13.75 0.48 -6.13
C GLU A 132 -13.24 1.21 -7.38
N SER A 133 -12.00 1.70 -7.35
CA SER A 133 -11.43 2.46 -8.46
C SER A 133 -11.12 1.56 -9.68
N PRO A 134 -11.65 1.87 -10.88
CA PRO A 134 -11.33 1.13 -12.10
C PRO A 134 -9.83 1.10 -12.44
N TRP A 135 -9.10 2.13 -12.01
CA TRP A 135 -7.67 2.28 -12.26
C TRP A 135 -6.79 1.52 -11.27
N ALA A 136 -7.34 1.09 -10.13
CA ALA A 136 -6.55 0.44 -9.09
C ALA A 136 -5.92 -0.87 -9.58
N GLY A 137 -6.65 -1.68 -10.35
CA GLY A 137 -6.11 -2.90 -10.95
C GLY A 137 -4.99 -2.64 -11.96
N PHE A 138 -5.11 -1.56 -12.75
CA PHE A 138 -4.05 -1.17 -13.69
C PHE A 138 -2.78 -0.69 -12.97
N ILE A 139 -2.95 0.10 -11.91
CA ILE A 139 -1.83 0.54 -11.06
C ILE A 139 -1.19 -0.65 -10.37
N GLU A 140 -2.00 -1.59 -9.87
CA GLU A 140 -1.52 -2.82 -9.20
C GLU A 140 -0.70 -3.72 -10.13
N LEU A 141 -1.03 -3.80 -11.42
CA LEU A 141 -0.26 -4.59 -12.39
C LEU A 141 1.21 -4.14 -12.46
N GLN A 142 1.44 -2.83 -12.34
CA GLN A 142 2.78 -2.24 -12.36
C GLN A 142 3.45 -2.20 -10.96
N SER A 143 2.74 -2.62 -9.92
CA SER A 143 3.24 -2.64 -8.53
C SER A 143 3.83 -4.00 -8.15
N THR A 144 4.87 -3.96 -7.33
CA THR A 144 5.48 -5.16 -6.72
C THR A 144 4.60 -5.79 -5.63
N HIS A 145 3.63 -5.03 -5.11
CA HIS A 145 2.74 -5.41 -4.02
C HIS A 145 1.29 -5.46 -4.47
N PRO A 146 0.50 -6.37 -3.90
CA PRO A 146 -0.95 -6.27 -4.03
C PRO A 146 -1.45 -5.05 -3.27
N LEU A 147 -2.62 -4.56 -3.68
CA LEU A 147 -3.26 -3.43 -3.00
C LEU A 147 -3.44 -3.73 -1.50
N ALA A 148 -3.11 -2.76 -0.65
CA ALA A 148 -3.17 -2.94 0.79
C ALA A 148 -4.57 -3.38 1.25
N ALA A 149 -5.63 -2.85 0.64
CA ALA A 149 -7.00 -3.25 0.92
C ALA A 149 -7.30 -4.71 0.52
N LYS A 150 -6.78 -5.20 -0.62
CA LYS A 150 -6.93 -6.60 -1.02
C LYS A 150 -6.25 -7.56 -0.06
N ARG A 151 -5.09 -7.17 0.48
CA ARG A 151 -4.40 -7.93 1.53
C ARG A 151 -5.20 -7.99 2.82
N LEU A 152 -5.77 -6.87 3.25
CA LEU A 152 -6.62 -6.81 4.44
C LEU A 152 -7.89 -7.65 4.26
N LEU A 153 -8.51 -7.62 3.08
CA LEU A 153 -9.65 -8.49 2.74
C LEU A 153 -9.26 -9.98 2.81
N ALA A 154 -8.13 -10.36 2.21
CA ALA A 154 -7.66 -11.75 2.25
C ALA A 154 -7.39 -12.24 3.69
N LEU A 155 -6.90 -11.36 4.57
CA LEU A 155 -6.72 -11.68 5.99
C LEU A 155 -8.04 -11.76 6.76
N ASP A 156 -9.04 -10.97 6.40
CA ASP A 156 -10.38 -11.06 6.97
C ASP A 156 -11.12 -12.32 6.50
N ASP A 157 -10.94 -12.73 5.24
CA ASP A 157 -11.44 -14.00 4.72
C ASP A 157 -10.79 -15.18 5.43
N LEU A 158 -9.47 -15.12 5.65
CA LEU A 158 -8.76 -16.10 6.48
C LEU A 158 -9.27 -16.11 7.93
N ALA A 159 -9.61 -14.95 8.50
CA ALA A 159 -10.20 -14.90 9.83
C ALA A 159 -11.55 -15.64 9.87
N VAL A 160 -12.40 -15.47 8.85
CA VAL A 160 -13.67 -16.20 8.73
C VAL A 160 -13.43 -17.71 8.60
N GLU A 161 -12.47 -18.13 7.78
CA GLU A 161 -12.09 -19.54 7.63
C GLU A 161 -11.67 -20.17 8.97
N LEU A 162 -10.91 -19.41 9.77
CA LEU A 162 -10.48 -19.79 11.12
C LEU A 162 -11.56 -19.59 12.20
N LYS A 163 -12.81 -19.30 11.83
CA LYS A 163 -13.96 -19.03 12.73
C LYS A 163 -13.72 -17.87 13.71
N LYS A 164 -12.99 -16.85 13.26
CA LYS A 164 -12.67 -15.63 14.01
C LYS A 164 -13.43 -14.43 13.47
N PRO A 165 -13.68 -13.41 14.31
CA PRO A 165 -14.31 -12.18 13.82
C PRO A 165 -13.37 -11.48 12.83
N LYS A 166 -13.95 -10.90 11.78
CA LYS A 166 -13.26 -10.00 10.86
C LYS A 166 -12.67 -8.83 11.63
N THR A 167 -11.49 -8.39 11.22
CA THR A 167 -10.83 -7.23 11.84
C THR A 167 -11.44 -5.93 11.35
N PHE A 168 -11.74 -5.85 10.05
CA PHE A 168 -12.29 -4.67 9.40
C PHE A 168 -13.56 -5.05 8.63
N PRO A 169 -14.69 -5.28 9.33
CA PRO A 169 -15.92 -5.79 8.72
C PRO A 169 -16.53 -4.86 7.66
N THR A 170 -16.21 -3.57 7.71
CA THR A 170 -16.68 -2.55 6.76
C THR A 170 -15.85 -2.48 5.47
N LEU A 171 -14.68 -3.13 5.44
CA LEU A 171 -13.80 -3.13 4.28
C LEU A 171 -14.46 -3.87 3.10
N GLY A 172 -14.57 -3.20 1.95
CA GLY A 172 -15.19 -3.75 0.73
C GLY A 172 -16.73 -3.84 0.75
N THR A 173 -17.38 -3.32 1.81
CA THR A 173 -18.85 -3.20 1.89
C THR A 173 -19.31 -1.75 2.02
N ASP A 174 -18.44 -0.86 2.53
CA ASP A 174 -18.70 0.57 2.55
C ASP A 174 -18.66 1.14 1.12
N GLN A 175 -19.84 1.39 0.53
CA GLN A 175 -19.96 2.42 -0.48
C GLN A 175 -19.53 3.73 0.18
N ILE A 176 -18.31 4.19 -0.10
CA ILE A 176 -17.85 5.50 0.34
C ILE A 176 -18.82 6.50 -0.30
N LYS A 177 -19.85 6.92 0.45
CA LYS A 177 -20.73 8.00 0.02
C LYS A 177 -19.81 9.17 -0.30
N GLU A 178 -19.84 9.57 -1.57
CA GLU A 178 -19.17 10.76 -2.09
C GLU A 178 -19.76 11.98 -1.38
N SER A 179 -19.35 12.23 -0.13
CA SER A 179 -19.45 13.56 0.44
C SER A 179 -18.22 14.31 -0.05
N LEU A 180 -18.30 14.74 -1.31
CA LEU A 180 -17.62 15.94 -1.78
C LEU A 180 -18.23 17.16 -1.08
#